data_AF-W7DB07-F1
#
_entry.id   AF-W7DB07-F1
#
_cell.length_a   1.000
_cell.length_b   1.000
_cell.length_c   1.000
_cell.angle_alpha   90.00
_cell.angle_beta   90.00
_cell.angle_gamma   90.00
#
_symmetry.space_group_name_H-M   'P 1'
#
loop_
_entity.id
_entity.type
_entity.pdbx_description
1 polymer ?
#
loop_
_entity_poly.entity_id
_entity_poly.type
_entity_poly.pdbx_seq_one_letter_code
_entity_poly.pdbx_strand_id
1 'polypeptide(L)'
;MRAFTTNNWGPISDNKKAAEDAQIEDTATKAISELFSNNNPDSGSLKATTDQKALDAAQKTVDAVQDTTAKAALQTQLNRAKELFAHKTSGNITTNNFTIGADSYVKGTYTGDVAKLALEVNGTLLQIITATGSPYQYYAKGKINAVTDTVYMIAYDTKGTQLQKTKVNVLKPATGQLTPNVFYLGKDNYVTGQFTGDIAKISLTVNGVEGTKIVASASEIKYYANNVIRNLTDIVTLNAYDTNGSLLDSKTIKVAKETPSVITDVAPFKLGTDGYITANYTGDIARVEIQVNGVALQRINVTTDSIKYYAKSLITKTTDDVKLVGFNTAGIAISTKTIPIISTGGDITVNPFTIGDGYIKGQYTGDVAKVSISVNGVKQTTITVPAPDFQYYAKSLIKSQSDVVTLSAYNAAGTTLKTVTVIINK
;
A
#
# COMPACT_ATOMS: atom_id res chain seq x y z
N MET A 1 54.41 -61.44 -9.74
CA MET A 1 55.67 -62.04 -10.21
C MET A 1 55.74 -63.48 -9.72
N ARG A 2 55.33 -64.45 -10.56
CA ARG A 2 55.69 -65.85 -10.33
C ARG A 2 57.02 -66.08 -11.06
N ALA A 3 58.03 -66.55 -10.33
CA ALA A 3 59.37 -66.79 -10.85
C ALA A 3 59.36 -68.01 -11.79
N PHE A 4 59.78 -67.80 -13.05
CA PHE A 4 60.02 -68.88 -14.00
C PHE A 4 61.44 -69.41 -13.78
N THR A 5 61.60 -70.54 -13.08
CA THR A 5 62.83 -71.33 -13.13
C THR A 5 62.75 -72.26 -14.34
N THR A 6 63.49 -71.94 -15.40
CA THR A 6 63.60 -72.81 -16.59
C THR A 6 64.89 -73.62 -16.50
N ASN A 7 64.76 -74.94 -16.66
CA ASN A 7 65.72 -75.82 -17.33
C ASN A 7 65.05 -77.19 -17.54
N ASN A 8 64.09 -77.23 -18.46
CA ASN A 8 63.73 -78.41 -19.24
C ASN A 8 63.05 -77.93 -20.53
N TRP A 9 63.81 -77.78 -21.61
CA TRP A 9 63.27 -77.33 -22.90
C TRP A 9 62.51 -78.49 -23.56
N GLY A 10 61.20 -78.52 -23.36
CA GLY A 10 60.28 -79.10 -24.33
C GLY A 10 60.29 -78.32 -25.65
N PRO A 11 59.71 -78.87 -26.73
CA PRO A 11 59.76 -78.26 -28.06
C PRO A 11 59.16 -76.84 -28.09
N ILE A 12 59.76 -75.96 -28.90
CA ILE A 12 59.41 -74.53 -29.07
C ILE A 12 57.90 -74.30 -29.33
N SER A 13 57.19 -75.29 -29.90
CA SER A 13 55.75 -75.28 -30.11
C SER A 13 54.93 -75.17 -28.83
N ASP A 14 55.39 -75.78 -27.74
CA ASP A 14 54.64 -75.89 -26.48
C ASP A 14 54.67 -74.56 -25.72
N ASN A 15 55.78 -73.82 -25.81
CA ASN A 15 55.91 -72.48 -25.25
C ASN A 15 55.02 -71.44 -25.96
N LYS A 16 54.82 -71.59 -27.28
CA LYS A 16 53.94 -70.70 -28.06
C LYS A 16 52.47 -70.91 -27.67
N LYS A 17 52.03 -72.16 -27.57
CA LYS A 17 50.67 -72.52 -27.16
C LYS A 17 50.38 -72.06 -25.73
N ALA A 18 51.31 -72.28 -24.79
CA ALA A 18 51.17 -71.80 -23.42
C ALA A 18 51.06 -70.27 -23.31
N ALA A 19 51.77 -69.51 -24.17
CA ALA A 19 51.66 -68.06 -24.21
C ALA A 19 50.31 -67.59 -24.81
N GLU A 20 49.82 -68.26 -25.86
CA GLU A 20 48.49 -68.00 -26.45
C GLU A 20 47.37 -68.30 -25.44
N ASP A 21 47.44 -69.42 -24.73
CA ASP A 21 46.47 -69.81 -23.70
C ASP A 21 46.46 -68.81 -22.52
N ALA A 22 47.63 -68.34 -22.08
CA ALA A 22 47.75 -67.30 -21.05
C ALA A 22 47.15 -65.95 -21.50
N GLN A 23 47.31 -65.58 -22.78
CA GLN A 23 46.72 -64.35 -23.33
C GLN A 23 45.19 -64.42 -23.40
N ILE A 24 44.63 -65.59 -23.69
CA ILE A 24 43.18 -65.83 -23.66
C ILE A 24 42.65 -65.70 -22.22
N GLU A 25 43.36 -66.26 -21.23
CA GLU A 25 43.01 -66.13 -19.81
C GLU A 25 43.05 -64.67 -19.33
N ASP A 26 44.09 -63.90 -19.68
CA ASP A 26 44.19 -62.47 -19.36
C ASP A 26 43.04 -61.67 -20.00
N THR A 27 42.67 -62.01 -21.23
CA THR A 27 41.54 -61.39 -21.95
C THR A 27 40.22 -61.66 -21.22
N ALA A 28 39.98 -62.90 -20.81
CA ALA A 28 38.78 -63.28 -20.06
C ALA A 28 38.74 -62.63 -18.66
N THR A 29 39.87 -62.61 -17.96
CA THR A 29 40.04 -61.95 -16.66
C THR A 29 39.69 -60.47 -16.76
N LYS A 30 40.24 -59.78 -17.78
CA LYS A 30 39.92 -58.38 -18.03
C LYS A 30 38.44 -58.18 -18.34
N ALA A 31 37.87 -58.96 -19.26
CA ALA A 31 36.47 -58.86 -19.64
C ALA A 31 35.53 -59.03 -18.43
N ILE A 32 35.81 -59.99 -17.54
CA ILE A 32 35.04 -60.18 -16.31
C ILE A 32 35.22 -58.99 -15.36
N SER A 33 36.47 -58.58 -15.08
CA SER A 33 36.75 -57.48 -14.15
C SER A 33 36.01 -56.21 -14.55
N GLU A 34 35.93 -55.92 -15.86
CA GLU A 34 35.28 -54.74 -16.41
C GLU A 34 33.75 -54.74 -16.28
N LEU A 35 33.12 -55.86 -15.94
CA LEU A 35 31.68 -55.93 -15.61
C LEU A 35 31.38 -55.30 -14.24
N PHE A 36 32.34 -55.31 -13.32
CA PHE A 36 32.16 -54.93 -11.94
C PHE A 36 32.61 -53.49 -11.66
N SER A 37 32.04 -52.89 -10.63
CA SER A 37 32.44 -51.56 -10.16
C SER A 37 33.94 -51.53 -9.84
N ASN A 38 34.61 -50.45 -10.22
CA ASN A 38 36.06 -50.26 -10.04
C ASN A 38 36.93 -51.36 -10.66
N ASN A 39 36.41 -52.07 -11.67
CA ASN A 39 37.07 -53.22 -12.29
C ASN A 39 37.44 -54.33 -11.28
N ASN A 40 36.63 -54.52 -10.23
CA ASN A 40 36.91 -55.47 -9.16
C ASN A 40 35.75 -56.48 -8.99
N PRO A 41 35.95 -57.77 -9.36
CA PRO A 41 34.96 -58.83 -9.16
C PRO A 41 34.45 -58.99 -7.72
N ASP A 42 35.25 -58.61 -6.72
CA ASP A 42 34.90 -58.69 -5.30
C ASP A 42 34.14 -57.46 -4.78
N SER A 43 33.91 -56.44 -5.63
CA SER A 43 33.20 -55.22 -5.25
C SER A 43 31.73 -55.43 -4.89
N GLY A 44 31.16 -56.60 -5.20
CA GLY A 44 29.76 -56.94 -4.94
C GLY A 44 28.74 -56.12 -5.75
N SER A 45 29.18 -55.32 -6.72
CA SER A 45 28.30 -54.48 -7.56
C SER A 45 28.76 -54.42 -9.01
N LEU A 46 27.82 -54.26 -9.93
CA LEU A 46 28.09 -54.09 -11.35
C LEU A 46 28.22 -52.61 -11.72
N LYS A 47 28.97 -52.34 -12.79
CA LYS A 47 28.94 -51.00 -13.40
C LYS A 47 27.53 -50.66 -13.87
N ALA A 48 27.23 -49.36 -13.89
CA ALA A 48 25.98 -48.86 -14.46
C ALA A 48 25.77 -49.34 -15.90
N THR A 49 26.85 -49.38 -16.69
CA THR A 49 26.89 -49.76 -18.11
C THR A 49 26.89 -51.26 -18.38
N THR A 50 27.05 -52.10 -17.36
CA THR A 50 27.01 -53.56 -17.56
C THR A 50 25.59 -53.97 -17.92
N ASP A 51 25.43 -54.44 -19.15
CA ASP A 51 24.19 -54.93 -19.73
C ASP A 51 24.32 -56.42 -20.11
N GLN A 52 23.24 -57.00 -20.64
CA GLN A 52 23.24 -58.40 -21.06
C GLN A 52 24.30 -58.67 -22.15
N LYS A 53 24.53 -57.72 -23.05
CA LYS A 53 25.51 -57.86 -24.13
C LYS A 53 26.94 -57.96 -23.58
N ALA A 54 27.26 -57.19 -22.54
CA ALA A 54 28.56 -57.27 -21.87
C ALA A 54 28.74 -58.63 -21.16
N LEU A 55 27.69 -59.16 -20.52
CA LEU A 55 27.72 -60.49 -19.90
C LEU A 55 27.91 -61.60 -20.94
N ASP A 56 27.23 -61.52 -22.07
CA ASP A 56 27.36 -62.49 -23.16
C ASP A 56 28.76 -62.44 -23.80
N ALA A 57 29.31 -61.23 -23.98
CA ALA A 57 30.67 -61.04 -24.46
C ALA A 57 31.71 -61.62 -23.49
N ALA A 58 31.55 -61.39 -22.19
CA ALA A 58 32.41 -61.99 -21.18
C ALA A 58 32.31 -63.52 -21.17
N GLN A 59 31.10 -64.08 -21.28
CA GLN A 59 30.91 -65.53 -21.40
C GLN A 59 31.71 -66.12 -22.56
N LYS A 60 31.65 -65.48 -23.73
CA LYS A 60 32.41 -65.92 -24.91
C LYS A 60 33.92 -65.96 -24.67
N THR A 61 34.46 -65.02 -23.90
CA THR A 61 35.90 -65.02 -23.54
C THR A 61 36.25 -66.14 -22.56
N VAL A 62 35.40 -66.42 -21.57
CA VAL A 62 35.58 -67.53 -20.62
C VAL A 62 35.51 -68.88 -21.32
N ASP A 63 34.60 -69.02 -22.29
CA ASP A 63 34.44 -70.27 -23.05
C ASP A 63 35.70 -70.64 -23.84
N ALA A 64 36.49 -69.66 -24.27
CA ALA A 64 37.73 -69.85 -25.03
C ALA A 64 38.93 -70.31 -24.17
N VAL A 65 38.88 -70.13 -22.84
CA VAL A 65 39.96 -70.51 -21.92
C VAL A 65 40.15 -72.04 -21.91
N GLN A 66 41.39 -72.50 -22.05
CA GLN A 66 41.73 -73.94 -22.11
C GLN A 66 42.04 -74.55 -20.74
N ASP A 67 42.70 -73.79 -19.85
CA ASP A 67 42.97 -74.24 -18.48
C ASP A 67 41.63 -74.41 -17.74
N THR A 68 41.32 -75.65 -17.36
CA THR A 68 40.04 -76.03 -16.75
C THR A 68 39.86 -75.44 -15.35
N THR A 69 40.96 -75.22 -14.62
CA THR A 69 40.94 -74.64 -13.27
C THR A 69 40.71 -73.13 -13.35
N ALA A 70 41.46 -72.43 -14.21
CA ALA A 70 41.27 -71.00 -14.44
C ALA A 70 39.88 -70.69 -15.00
N LYS A 71 39.42 -71.48 -15.97
CA LYS A 71 38.07 -71.38 -16.54
C LYS A 71 36.98 -71.52 -15.47
N ALA A 72 37.10 -72.49 -14.56
CA ALA A 72 36.14 -72.69 -13.48
C ALA A 72 36.11 -71.49 -12.52
N ALA A 73 37.26 -70.91 -12.18
CA ALA A 73 37.35 -69.72 -11.35
C ALA A 73 36.70 -68.48 -12.02
N LEU A 74 37.02 -68.24 -13.29
CA LEU A 74 36.45 -67.14 -14.09
C LEU A 74 34.94 -67.33 -14.28
N GLN A 75 34.46 -68.55 -14.52
CA GLN A 75 33.04 -68.84 -14.63
C GLN A 75 32.30 -68.56 -13.32
N THR A 76 32.92 -68.80 -12.17
CA THR A 76 32.34 -68.48 -10.86
C THR A 76 32.14 -66.97 -10.69
N GLN A 77 33.14 -66.17 -11.06
CA GLN A 77 33.04 -64.70 -11.07
C GLN A 77 31.97 -64.20 -12.06
N LEU A 78 31.91 -64.77 -13.25
CA LEU A 78 30.88 -64.41 -14.24
C LEU A 78 29.47 -64.79 -13.78
N ASN A 79 29.29 -65.94 -13.13
CA ASN A 79 28.01 -66.34 -12.55
C ASN A 79 27.57 -65.35 -11.47
N ARG A 80 28.51 -64.89 -10.63
CA ARG A 80 28.24 -63.83 -9.66
C ARG A 80 27.79 -62.54 -10.34
N ALA A 81 28.42 -62.17 -11.46
CA ALA A 81 28.00 -61.01 -12.25
C ALA A 81 26.57 -61.18 -12.79
N LYS A 82 26.23 -62.35 -13.34
CA LYS A 82 24.88 -62.67 -13.84
C LYS A 82 23.83 -62.62 -12.74
N GLU A 83 24.14 -63.13 -11.55
CA GLU A 83 23.26 -63.02 -10.38
C GLU A 83 23.02 -61.57 -9.98
N LEU A 84 24.07 -60.76 -9.90
CA LEU A 84 23.95 -59.33 -9.59
C LEU A 84 23.13 -58.60 -10.66
N PHE A 85 23.31 -58.97 -11.93
CA PHE A 85 22.56 -58.38 -13.04
C PHE A 85 21.08 -58.73 -12.99
N ALA A 86 20.74 -59.99 -12.65
CA ALA A 86 19.35 -60.41 -12.46
C ALA A 86 18.62 -59.62 -11.35
N HIS A 87 19.38 -59.00 -10.43
CA HIS A 87 18.86 -58.15 -9.37
C HIS A 87 19.07 -56.65 -9.60
N LYS A 88 19.65 -56.26 -10.74
CA LYS A 88 19.90 -54.86 -11.10
C LYS A 88 18.56 -54.21 -11.48
N THR A 89 18.19 -53.18 -10.75
CA THR A 89 16.97 -52.40 -10.99
C THR A 89 17.33 -51.10 -11.72
N SER A 90 16.40 -50.61 -12.54
CA SER A 90 16.54 -49.31 -13.19
C SER A 90 15.20 -48.59 -13.26
N GLY A 91 15.21 -47.27 -13.19
CA GLY A 91 13.99 -46.49 -13.30
C GLY A 91 14.27 -45.04 -13.63
N ASN A 92 13.29 -44.39 -14.24
CA ASN A 92 13.33 -42.97 -14.56
C ASN A 92 12.09 -42.29 -13.97
N ILE A 93 12.23 -41.06 -13.52
CA ILE A 93 11.21 -40.20 -12.92
C ILE A 93 11.34 -38.78 -13.46
N THR A 94 10.21 -38.21 -13.88
CA THR A 94 10.07 -36.82 -14.32
C THR A 94 9.31 -36.00 -13.28
N THR A 95 9.40 -34.68 -13.35
CA THR A 95 8.72 -33.75 -12.44
C THR A 95 8.06 -32.62 -13.23
N ASN A 96 6.83 -32.29 -12.90
CA ASN A 96 6.20 -31.05 -13.32
C ASN A 96 6.64 -29.90 -12.41
N ASN A 97 6.43 -28.65 -12.85
CA ASN A 97 6.59 -27.49 -11.99
C ASN A 97 5.64 -27.59 -10.78
N PHE A 98 6.08 -27.08 -9.62
CA PHE A 98 5.26 -26.95 -8.42
C PHE A 98 5.06 -25.47 -8.11
N THR A 99 3.82 -25.00 -8.13
CA THR A 99 3.47 -23.59 -7.89
C THR A 99 2.96 -23.40 -6.47
N ILE A 100 3.74 -22.71 -5.64
CA ILE A 100 3.41 -22.41 -4.24
C ILE A 100 2.07 -21.68 -4.15
N GLY A 101 1.20 -22.12 -3.25
CA GLY A 101 -0.13 -21.53 -3.02
C GLY A 101 -1.21 -22.01 -3.99
N ALA A 102 -0.85 -22.55 -5.15
CA ALA A 102 -1.79 -23.16 -6.10
C ALA A 102 -1.79 -24.68 -6.00
N ASP A 103 -0.61 -25.30 -6.01
CA ASP A 103 -0.46 -26.75 -6.04
C ASP A 103 -0.43 -27.37 -4.64
N SER A 104 -1.04 -28.55 -4.50
CA SER A 104 -0.96 -29.36 -3.29
C SER A 104 -0.03 -30.57 -3.43
N TYR A 105 0.31 -30.96 -4.66
CA TYR A 105 1.07 -32.17 -4.96
C TYR A 105 2.17 -31.86 -5.97
N VAL A 106 3.36 -32.43 -5.77
CA VAL A 106 4.34 -32.60 -6.85
C VAL A 106 3.88 -33.77 -7.71
N LYS A 107 3.85 -33.58 -9.02
CA LYS A 107 3.38 -34.59 -9.98
C LYS A 107 4.46 -34.87 -11.02
N GLY A 108 4.35 -36.01 -11.67
CA GLY A 108 5.23 -36.40 -12.78
C GLY A 108 4.90 -37.81 -13.23
N THR A 109 5.78 -38.40 -14.04
CA THR A 109 5.69 -39.79 -14.49
C THR A 109 6.93 -40.57 -14.09
N TYR A 110 6.80 -41.89 -14.00
CA TYR A 110 7.95 -42.78 -13.90
C TYR A 110 7.81 -44.01 -14.79
N THR A 111 8.94 -44.68 -15.06
CA THR A 111 9.07 -45.92 -15.82
C THR A 111 10.12 -46.83 -15.17
N GLY A 112 10.10 -48.13 -15.52
CA GLY A 112 11.03 -49.13 -14.98
C GLY A 112 10.60 -49.65 -13.61
N ASP A 113 11.57 -50.06 -12.80
CA ASP A 113 11.39 -50.78 -11.52
C ASP A 113 11.05 -49.87 -10.33
N VAL A 114 10.51 -48.68 -10.59
CA VAL A 114 10.16 -47.70 -9.54
C VAL A 114 8.99 -48.23 -8.72
N ALA A 115 9.21 -48.43 -7.44
CA ALA A 115 8.20 -48.94 -6.50
C ALA A 115 7.94 -48.01 -5.31
N LYS A 116 8.86 -47.10 -5.02
CA LYS A 116 8.72 -46.12 -3.93
C LYS A 116 9.19 -44.73 -4.37
N LEU A 117 8.59 -43.70 -3.80
CA LEU A 117 8.85 -42.29 -4.10
C LEU A 117 9.09 -41.52 -2.82
N ALA A 118 10.00 -40.55 -2.83
CA ALA A 118 10.16 -39.58 -1.75
C ALA A 118 10.36 -38.17 -2.29
N LEU A 119 10.03 -37.19 -1.47
CA LEU A 119 10.39 -35.79 -1.70
C LEU A 119 11.55 -35.44 -0.79
N GLU A 120 12.55 -34.77 -1.32
CA GLU A 120 13.61 -34.13 -0.55
C GLU A 120 13.49 -32.62 -0.69
N VAL A 121 13.49 -31.90 0.43
CA VAL A 121 13.41 -30.43 0.47
C VAL A 121 14.58 -29.91 1.30
N ASN A 122 15.43 -29.07 0.72
CA ASN A 122 16.60 -28.48 1.38
C ASN A 122 17.51 -29.54 2.04
N GLY A 123 17.73 -30.66 1.34
CA GLY A 123 18.54 -31.79 1.82
C GLY A 123 17.85 -32.71 2.83
N THR A 124 16.63 -32.38 3.28
CA THR A 124 15.87 -33.23 4.20
C THR A 124 14.96 -34.18 3.42
N LEU A 125 15.20 -35.48 3.58
CA LEU A 125 14.35 -36.53 3.00
C LEU A 125 13.04 -36.64 3.79
N LEU A 126 11.91 -36.48 3.10
CA LEU A 126 10.58 -36.64 3.69
C LEU A 126 10.07 -38.08 3.55
N GLN A 127 8.82 -38.31 3.95
CA GLN A 127 8.18 -39.63 3.93
C GLN A 127 8.33 -40.31 2.56
N ILE A 128 8.78 -41.56 2.59
CA ILE A 128 8.76 -42.47 1.44
C ILE A 128 7.35 -43.05 1.30
N ILE A 129 6.77 -42.98 0.10
CA ILE A 129 5.47 -43.55 -0.25
C ILE A 129 5.63 -44.66 -1.29
N THR A 130 4.67 -45.59 -1.35
CA THR A 130 4.60 -46.56 -2.43
C THR A 130 4.18 -45.87 -3.74
N ALA A 131 4.84 -46.22 -4.84
CA ALA A 131 4.44 -45.80 -6.18
C ALA A 131 3.23 -46.64 -6.63
N THR A 132 2.04 -46.05 -6.63
CA THR A 132 0.79 -46.77 -6.94
C THR A 132 0.32 -46.62 -8.40
N GLY A 133 0.85 -45.63 -9.13
CA GLY A 133 0.56 -45.44 -10.55
C GLY A 133 1.38 -44.30 -11.16
N SER A 134 1.43 -44.28 -12.50
CA SER A 134 2.08 -43.25 -13.33
C SER A 134 1.02 -42.63 -14.24
N PRO A 135 0.75 -41.31 -14.16
CA PRO A 135 1.46 -40.29 -13.40
C PRO A 135 1.31 -40.43 -11.88
N TYR A 136 2.36 -40.07 -11.15
CA TYR A 136 2.36 -40.07 -9.69
C TYR A 136 1.96 -38.72 -9.11
N GLN A 137 1.56 -38.72 -7.83
CA GLN A 137 1.33 -37.51 -7.04
C GLN A 137 1.94 -37.68 -5.66
N TYR A 138 2.72 -36.70 -5.21
CA TYR A 138 3.30 -36.65 -3.87
C TYR A 138 2.81 -35.40 -3.14
N TYR A 139 2.15 -35.54 -2.00
CA TYR A 139 1.60 -34.40 -1.26
C TYR A 139 2.72 -33.52 -0.70
N ALA A 140 2.75 -32.26 -1.17
CA ALA A 140 3.83 -31.31 -0.94
C ALA A 140 3.35 -29.97 -0.33
N LYS A 141 2.03 -29.77 -0.18
CA LYS A 141 1.48 -28.54 0.41
C LYS A 141 2.06 -28.28 1.81
N GLY A 142 2.57 -27.07 2.02
CA GLY A 142 3.20 -26.65 3.29
C GLY A 142 4.61 -27.22 3.52
N LYS A 143 5.10 -28.11 2.64
CA LYS A 143 6.46 -28.66 2.70
C LYS A 143 7.45 -27.88 1.82
N ILE A 144 6.95 -27.26 0.75
CA ILE A 144 7.68 -26.36 -0.15
C ILE A 144 7.09 -24.96 0.04
N ASN A 145 7.88 -24.01 0.55
CA ASN A 145 7.39 -22.73 1.05
C ASN A 145 8.04 -21.52 0.38
N ALA A 146 9.19 -21.69 -0.26
CA ALA A 146 9.89 -20.62 -0.97
C ALA A 146 10.36 -21.08 -2.36
N VAL A 147 10.37 -20.17 -3.33
CA VAL A 147 10.94 -20.43 -4.67
C VAL A 147 12.44 -20.75 -4.62
N THR A 148 13.10 -20.39 -3.52
CA THR A 148 14.50 -20.71 -3.24
C THR A 148 14.69 -22.10 -2.62
N ASP A 149 13.61 -22.81 -2.26
CA ASP A 149 13.71 -24.17 -1.74
C ASP A 149 14.31 -25.08 -2.83
N THR A 150 15.30 -25.88 -2.42
CA THR A 150 15.89 -26.91 -3.28
C THR A 150 15.07 -28.19 -3.13
N VAL A 151 14.32 -28.54 -4.17
CA VAL A 151 13.35 -29.64 -4.12
C VAL A 151 13.70 -30.72 -5.14
N TYR A 152 13.66 -31.98 -4.71
CA TYR A 152 13.86 -33.15 -5.55
C TYR A 152 12.80 -34.22 -5.30
N MET A 153 12.37 -34.89 -6.36
CA MET A 153 11.68 -36.16 -6.28
C MET A 153 12.68 -37.30 -6.48
N ILE A 154 12.59 -38.32 -5.64
CA ILE A 154 13.50 -39.46 -5.64
C ILE A 154 12.68 -40.72 -5.85
N ALA A 155 13.09 -41.53 -6.82
CA ALA A 155 12.54 -42.85 -7.12
C ALA A 155 13.42 -43.94 -6.54
N TYR A 156 12.80 -44.96 -5.95
CA TYR A 156 13.45 -46.13 -5.40
C TYR A 156 12.80 -47.42 -5.91
N ASP A 157 13.57 -48.50 -5.92
CA ASP A 157 13.05 -49.84 -6.17
C ASP A 157 12.31 -50.42 -4.95
N THR A 158 11.84 -51.68 -5.06
CA THR A 158 11.14 -52.39 -3.98
C THR A 158 12.01 -52.58 -2.74
N LYS A 159 13.33 -52.74 -2.91
CA LYS A 159 14.32 -52.94 -1.84
C LYS A 159 14.73 -51.63 -1.16
N GLY A 160 14.38 -50.48 -1.74
CA GLY A 160 14.75 -49.16 -1.24
C GLY A 160 16.05 -48.61 -1.81
N THR A 161 16.59 -49.22 -2.87
CA THR A 161 17.74 -48.68 -3.61
C THR A 161 17.28 -47.46 -4.40
N GLN A 162 18.02 -46.35 -4.31
CA GLN A 162 17.73 -45.15 -5.10
C GLN A 162 18.02 -45.41 -6.58
N LEU A 163 17.02 -45.18 -7.44
CA LEU A 163 17.12 -45.34 -8.89
C LEU A 163 17.45 -44.01 -9.57
N GLN A 164 16.72 -42.94 -9.23
CA GLN A 164 16.95 -41.61 -9.80
C GLN A 164 16.46 -40.51 -8.84
N LYS A 165 17.10 -39.34 -8.93
CA LYS A 165 16.74 -38.10 -8.25
C LYS A 165 16.57 -36.99 -9.28
N THR A 166 15.39 -36.37 -9.32
CA THR A 166 15.03 -35.36 -10.34
C THR A 166 14.57 -34.07 -9.66
N LYS A 167 15.11 -32.93 -10.08
CA LYS A 167 14.81 -31.61 -9.52
C LYS A 167 13.37 -31.19 -9.82
N VAL A 168 12.67 -30.62 -8.85
CA VAL A 168 11.36 -29.99 -9.04
C VAL A 168 11.58 -28.49 -9.20
N ASN A 169 11.03 -27.90 -10.26
CA ASN A 169 11.08 -26.45 -10.43
C ASN A 169 9.95 -25.80 -9.62
N VAL A 170 10.32 -24.92 -8.69
CA VAL A 170 9.38 -24.28 -7.75
C VAL A 170 9.05 -22.88 -8.24
N LEU A 171 7.76 -22.61 -8.42
CA LEU A 171 7.22 -21.34 -8.86
C LEU A 171 6.35 -20.72 -7.76
N LYS A 172 6.11 -19.42 -7.85
CA LYS A 172 5.09 -18.72 -7.06
C LYS A 172 4.29 -17.83 -8.02
N PRO A 173 2.96 -17.71 -7.86
CA PRO A 173 2.17 -16.76 -8.63
C PRO A 173 2.72 -15.34 -8.43
N ALA A 174 2.87 -14.59 -9.52
CA ALA A 174 3.14 -13.17 -9.45
C ALA A 174 1.99 -12.47 -8.71
N THR A 175 2.32 -11.53 -7.83
CA THR A 175 1.33 -10.78 -7.06
C THR A 175 1.61 -9.29 -7.19
N GLY A 176 0.58 -8.46 -7.16
CA GLY A 176 0.72 -7.02 -7.25
C GLY A 176 -0.40 -6.32 -6.50
N GLN A 177 -0.12 -5.14 -5.94
CA GLN A 177 -1.13 -4.32 -5.28
C GLN A 177 -0.94 -2.85 -5.61
N LEU A 178 -2.03 -2.20 -6.04
CA LEU A 178 -2.10 -0.77 -6.34
C LEU A 178 -2.71 0.02 -5.17
N THR A 179 -2.12 1.17 -4.88
CA THR A 179 -2.63 2.18 -3.93
C THR A 179 -2.62 3.55 -4.59
N PRO A 180 -3.56 3.84 -5.51
CA PRO A 180 -3.62 5.12 -6.20
C PRO A 180 -4.15 6.24 -5.29
N ASN A 181 -3.66 7.45 -5.52
CA ASN A 181 -4.18 8.67 -4.90
C ASN A 181 -5.45 9.16 -5.60
N VAL A 182 -6.18 10.06 -4.94
CA VAL A 182 -7.27 10.84 -5.56
C VAL A 182 -6.67 11.70 -6.68
N PHE A 183 -7.36 11.79 -7.82
CA PHE A 183 -6.99 12.70 -8.91
C PHE A 183 -7.84 13.97 -8.83
N TYR A 184 -7.20 15.12 -8.62
CA TYR A 184 -7.85 16.42 -8.56
C TYR A 184 -7.90 17.08 -9.94
N LEU A 185 -9.08 17.06 -10.56
CA LEU A 185 -9.36 17.64 -11.86
C LEU A 185 -9.04 19.14 -11.89
N GLY A 186 -8.23 19.55 -12.87
CA GLY A 186 -7.79 20.93 -13.06
C GLY A 186 -6.54 21.33 -12.26
N LYS A 187 -6.06 20.46 -11.37
CA LYS A 187 -4.80 20.61 -10.63
C LYS A 187 -3.77 19.57 -11.06
N ASP A 188 -4.17 18.31 -11.05
CA ASP A 188 -3.27 17.19 -11.27
C ASP A 188 -3.07 16.93 -12.76
N ASN A 189 -1.82 16.66 -13.15
CA ASN A 189 -1.48 16.24 -14.51
C ASN A 189 -1.36 14.71 -14.65
N TYR A 190 -1.11 14.03 -13.53
CA TYR A 190 -0.80 12.62 -13.46
C TYR A 190 -1.67 11.96 -12.41
N VAL A 191 -2.12 10.75 -12.69
CA VAL A 191 -2.52 9.80 -11.65
C VAL A 191 -1.25 9.38 -10.92
N THR A 192 -1.27 9.53 -9.60
CA THR A 192 -0.17 9.19 -8.70
C THR A 192 -0.58 8.13 -7.68
N GLY A 193 0.38 7.60 -6.93
CA GLY A 193 0.14 6.60 -5.89
C GLY A 193 1.34 5.70 -5.66
N GLN A 194 1.14 4.57 -5.01
CA GLN A 194 2.18 3.58 -4.74
C GLN A 194 1.74 2.20 -5.22
N PHE A 195 2.71 1.31 -5.44
CA PHE A 195 2.43 -0.09 -5.73
C PHE A 195 3.47 -1.02 -5.09
N THR A 196 3.08 -2.27 -4.86
CA THR A 196 3.96 -3.33 -4.35
C THR A 196 3.83 -4.61 -5.17
N GLY A 197 4.78 -5.53 -4.99
CA GLY A 197 4.81 -6.82 -5.68
C GLY A 197 5.47 -6.75 -7.06
N ASP A 198 5.14 -7.71 -7.91
CA ASP A 198 5.76 -8.04 -9.19
C ASP A 198 5.19 -7.22 -10.37
N ILE A 199 4.67 -6.02 -10.09
CA ILE A 199 4.10 -5.13 -11.11
C ILE A 199 5.23 -4.57 -11.97
N ALA A 200 5.16 -4.81 -13.28
CA ALA A 200 6.11 -4.32 -14.26
C ALA A 200 5.54 -3.24 -15.17
N LYS A 201 4.21 -3.26 -15.42
CA LYS A 201 3.52 -2.29 -16.28
C LYS A 201 2.21 -1.84 -15.65
N ILE A 202 1.80 -0.61 -15.96
CA ILE A 202 0.49 -0.07 -15.59
C ILE A 202 -0.21 0.55 -16.81
N SER A 203 -1.54 0.56 -16.80
CA SER A 203 -2.36 1.31 -17.76
C SER A 203 -3.51 2.02 -17.05
N LEU A 204 -4.05 3.05 -17.69
CA LEU A 204 -5.24 3.76 -17.22
C LEU A 204 -6.40 3.49 -18.17
N THR A 205 -7.51 2.98 -17.66
CA THR A 205 -8.78 2.86 -18.36
C THR A 205 -9.68 4.02 -17.95
N VAL A 206 -10.15 4.80 -18.92
CA VAL A 206 -11.10 5.89 -18.68
C VAL A 206 -12.37 5.61 -19.48
N ASN A 207 -13.51 5.54 -18.80
CA ASN A 207 -14.82 5.26 -19.41
C ASN A 207 -14.82 4.00 -20.31
N GLY A 208 -14.10 2.95 -19.87
CA GLY A 208 -13.99 1.68 -20.59
C GLY A 208 -12.91 1.62 -21.68
N VAL A 209 -12.24 2.73 -22.00
CA VAL A 209 -11.15 2.76 -23.00
C VAL A 209 -9.80 2.64 -22.30
N GLU A 210 -9.08 1.56 -22.55
CA GLU A 210 -7.73 1.34 -22.01
C GLU A 210 -6.68 2.17 -22.78
N GLY A 211 -5.89 2.94 -22.04
CA GLY A 211 -4.73 3.65 -22.56
C GLY A 211 -3.50 2.76 -22.73
N THR A 212 -2.38 3.39 -23.08
CA THR A 212 -1.10 2.70 -23.29
C THR A 212 -0.57 2.08 -22.00
N LYS A 213 -0.10 0.84 -22.08
CA LYS A 213 0.66 0.21 -20.98
C LYS A 213 2.06 0.83 -20.92
N ILE A 214 2.40 1.47 -19.80
CA ILE A 214 3.72 2.05 -19.53
C ILE A 214 4.46 1.21 -18.50
N VAL A 215 5.80 1.29 -18.49
CA VAL A 215 6.62 0.64 -17.47
C VAL A 215 6.38 1.29 -16.11
N ALA A 216 6.11 0.48 -15.09
CA ALA A 216 6.04 0.93 -13.71
C ALA A 216 7.47 1.00 -13.15
N SER A 217 7.97 2.20 -12.86
CA SER A 217 9.33 2.41 -12.36
C SER A 217 9.28 3.00 -10.95
N ALA A 218 10.14 2.48 -10.06
CA ALA A 218 10.40 3.01 -8.72
C ALA A 218 9.19 3.09 -7.76
N SER A 219 8.46 1.98 -7.51
CA SER A 219 7.39 1.82 -6.48
C SER A 219 6.26 2.87 -6.45
N GLU A 220 6.35 3.90 -7.29
CA GLU A 220 5.46 5.03 -7.40
C GLU A 220 4.71 4.94 -8.72
N ILE A 221 3.43 5.22 -8.66
CA ILE A 221 2.58 5.34 -9.84
C ILE A 221 2.76 6.77 -10.36
N LYS A 222 3.04 6.90 -11.65
CA LYS A 222 3.00 8.19 -12.35
C LYS A 222 2.52 8.00 -13.78
N TYR A 223 1.22 8.18 -13.98
CA TYR A 223 0.58 7.99 -15.28
C TYR A 223 -0.03 9.31 -15.76
N TYR A 224 0.40 9.83 -16.90
CA TYR A 224 -0.13 11.10 -17.42
C TYR A 224 -1.60 10.96 -17.79
N ALA A 225 -2.45 11.81 -17.21
CA ALA A 225 -3.90 11.64 -17.27
C ALA A 225 -4.67 12.93 -17.61
N ASN A 226 -4.01 14.09 -17.65
CA ASN A 226 -4.67 15.38 -17.91
C ASN A 226 -5.42 15.43 -19.26
N ASN A 227 -4.94 14.69 -20.27
CA ASN A 227 -5.58 14.64 -21.57
C ASN A 227 -6.80 13.69 -21.63
N VAL A 228 -6.95 12.77 -20.67
CA VAL A 228 -7.95 11.70 -20.71
C VAL A 228 -8.98 11.79 -19.59
N ILE A 229 -8.64 12.27 -18.40
CA ILE A 229 -9.59 12.55 -17.31
C ILE A 229 -10.02 14.02 -17.43
N ARG A 230 -11.25 14.27 -17.87
CA ARG A 230 -11.76 15.61 -18.20
C ARG A 230 -12.99 16.02 -17.39
N ASN A 231 -13.69 15.07 -16.80
CA ASN A 231 -14.93 15.30 -16.05
C ASN A 231 -14.89 14.62 -14.68
N LEU A 232 -15.61 15.20 -13.71
CA LEU A 232 -15.81 14.59 -12.39
C LEU A 232 -16.55 13.25 -12.44
N THR A 233 -17.30 13.01 -13.52
CA THR A 233 -18.08 11.80 -13.75
C THR A 233 -17.31 10.72 -14.52
N ASP A 234 -16.06 10.98 -14.93
CA ASP A 234 -15.26 9.97 -15.63
C ASP A 234 -14.97 8.80 -14.69
N ILE A 235 -15.21 7.59 -15.18
CA ILE A 235 -14.89 6.34 -14.47
C ILE A 235 -13.44 6.00 -14.82
N VAL A 236 -12.56 6.13 -13.84
CA VAL A 236 -11.11 5.96 -14.01
C VAL A 236 -10.65 4.73 -13.26
N THR A 237 -10.01 3.80 -13.95
CA THR A 237 -9.45 2.57 -13.37
C THR A 237 -7.99 2.43 -13.74
N LEU A 238 -7.12 2.22 -12.75
CA LEU A 238 -5.72 1.89 -12.94
C LEU A 238 -5.56 0.37 -12.91
N ASN A 239 -4.87 -0.17 -13.91
CA ASN A 239 -4.59 -1.60 -14.03
C ASN A 239 -3.09 -1.85 -13.92
N ALA A 240 -2.71 -2.94 -13.27
CA ALA A 240 -1.32 -3.35 -13.09
C ALA A 240 -1.07 -4.74 -13.67
N TYR A 241 0.09 -4.90 -14.31
CA TYR A 241 0.46 -6.12 -15.03
C TYR A 241 1.85 -6.60 -14.66
N ASP A 242 2.05 -7.92 -14.72
CA ASP A 242 3.37 -8.55 -14.62
C ASP A 242 4.21 -8.33 -15.90
N THR A 243 5.42 -8.89 -15.93
CA THR A 243 6.33 -8.79 -17.09
C THR A 243 5.77 -9.49 -18.34
N ASN A 244 4.94 -10.52 -18.17
CA ASN A 244 4.31 -11.29 -19.24
C ASN A 244 3.00 -10.65 -19.75
N GLY A 245 2.52 -9.59 -19.09
CA GLY A 245 1.28 -8.90 -19.43
C GLY A 245 0.02 -9.44 -18.74
N SER A 246 0.15 -10.33 -17.75
CA SER A 246 -0.99 -10.80 -16.95
C SER A 246 -1.45 -9.71 -15.98
N LEU A 247 -2.77 -9.52 -15.85
CA LEU A 247 -3.34 -8.56 -14.90
C LEU A 247 -3.15 -9.04 -13.45
N LEU A 248 -2.54 -8.22 -12.61
CA LEU A 248 -2.27 -8.51 -11.19
C LEU A 248 -3.21 -7.79 -10.23
N ASP A 249 -3.57 -6.54 -10.53
CA ASP A 249 -4.52 -5.74 -9.74
C ASP A 249 -5.21 -4.68 -10.61
N SER A 250 -6.38 -4.22 -10.15
CA SER A 250 -7.17 -3.18 -10.80
C SER A 250 -7.90 -2.34 -9.75
N LYS A 251 -7.72 -1.02 -9.78
CA LYS A 251 -8.29 -0.09 -8.80
C LYS A 251 -8.93 1.11 -9.45
N THR A 252 -10.16 1.41 -9.05
CA THR A 252 -10.82 2.67 -9.41
C THR A 252 -10.16 3.84 -8.69
N ILE A 253 -9.99 4.94 -9.42
CA ILE A 253 -9.45 6.21 -8.93
C ILE A 253 -10.60 7.16 -8.69
N LYS A 254 -10.62 7.78 -7.51
CA LYS A 254 -11.56 8.84 -7.21
C LYS A 254 -11.13 10.12 -7.95
N VAL A 255 -12.03 10.67 -8.76
CA VAL A 255 -11.86 11.98 -9.40
C VAL A 255 -12.58 13.02 -8.54
N ALA A 256 -11.89 14.09 -8.18
CA ALA A 256 -12.43 15.18 -7.36
C ALA A 256 -12.01 16.54 -7.92
N LYS A 257 -12.62 17.62 -7.42
CA LYS A 257 -12.08 18.99 -7.54
C LYS A 257 -11.58 19.40 -6.17
N GLU A 258 -10.45 20.10 -6.11
CA GLU A 258 -10.08 20.75 -4.86
C GLU A 258 -11.12 21.81 -4.50
N THR A 259 -11.53 21.83 -3.25
CA THR A 259 -12.31 22.93 -2.70
C THR A 259 -11.34 24.04 -2.31
N PRO A 260 -11.49 25.26 -2.86
CA PRO A 260 -10.66 26.38 -2.46
C PRO A 260 -10.82 26.61 -0.95
N SER A 261 -9.69 26.88 -0.30
CA SER A 261 -9.66 27.16 1.12
C SER A 261 -10.01 28.62 1.37
N VAL A 262 -11.25 28.90 1.75
CA VAL A 262 -11.80 30.27 1.81
C VAL A 262 -12.66 30.49 3.04
N ILE A 263 -12.52 31.66 3.66
CA ILE A 263 -13.42 32.15 4.71
C ILE A 263 -14.70 32.63 4.02
N THR A 264 -15.83 32.08 4.44
CA THR A 264 -17.14 32.36 3.85
C THR A 264 -17.94 33.31 4.73
N ASP A 265 -18.92 32.80 5.47
CA ASP A 265 -19.94 33.57 6.18
C ASP A 265 -19.35 34.25 7.41
N VAL A 266 -19.06 35.55 7.31
CA VAL A 266 -18.58 36.36 8.43
C VAL A 266 -19.75 37.11 9.07
N ALA A 267 -19.96 36.90 10.36
CA ALA A 267 -20.94 37.67 11.11
C ALA A 267 -20.41 39.08 11.46
N PRO A 268 -21.25 40.14 11.43
CA PRO A 268 -20.90 41.43 12.00
C PRO A 268 -20.55 41.32 13.49
N PHE A 269 -19.53 42.04 13.93
CA PHE A 269 -19.12 42.10 15.34
C PHE A 269 -19.85 43.25 16.06
N LYS A 270 -20.65 42.92 17.08
CA LYS A 270 -21.40 43.90 17.88
C LYS A 270 -20.53 44.47 19.00
N LEU A 271 -20.05 45.70 18.80
CA LEU A 271 -19.23 46.42 19.76
C LEU A 271 -19.94 46.56 21.11
N GLY A 272 -19.26 46.16 22.19
CA GLY A 272 -19.78 46.23 23.57
C GLY A 272 -20.57 44.99 24.00
N THR A 273 -21.00 44.13 23.08
CA THR A 273 -21.74 42.89 23.38
C THR A 273 -20.92 41.65 23.05
N ASP A 274 -20.40 41.55 21.82
CA ASP A 274 -19.77 40.33 21.33
C ASP A 274 -18.39 40.13 21.93
N GLY A 275 -18.11 38.87 22.27
CA GLY A 275 -16.78 38.45 22.73
C GLY A 275 -15.86 38.00 21.59
N TYR A 276 -16.45 37.48 20.52
CA TYR A 276 -15.76 36.72 19.49
C TYR A 276 -16.21 37.14 18.10
N ILE A 277 -15.29 37.16 17.16
CA ILE A 277 -15.58 37.07 15.73
C ILE A 277 -15.87 35.60 15.42
N THR A 278 -16.95 35.35 14.69
CA THR A 278 -17.30 34.01 14.20
C THR A 278 -17.41 34.00 12.68
N ALA A 279 -16.85 32.98 12.05
CA ALA A 279 -16.97 32.79 10.60
C ALA A 279 -16.99 31.31 10.20
N ASN A 280 -17.60 31.00 9.06
CA ASN A 280 -17.46 29.69 8.42
C ASN A 280 -16.31 29.69 7.41
N TYR A 281 -15.86 28.49 7.02
CA TYR A 281 -14.87 28.33 5.96
C TYR A 281 -15.05 27.01 5.21
N THR A 282 -14.48 26.93 4.01
CA THR A 282 -14.31 25.68 3.26
C THR A 282 -12.83 25.39 3.06
N GLY A 283 -12.49 24.14 2.76
CA GLY A 283 -11.11 23.70 2.55
C GLY A 283 -10.26 23.74 3.82
N ASP A 284 -8.94 23.77 3.67
CA ASP A 284 -7.98 23.58 4.75
C ASP A 284 -7.42 24.92 5.25
N ILE A 285 -8.18 25.59 6.13
CA ILE A 285 -7.67 26.71 6.93
C ILE A 285 -7.17 26.17 8.26
N ALA A 286 -5.85 26.16 8.45
CA ALA A 286 -5.22 25.63 9.65
C ALA A 286 -5.15 26.67 10.79
N ARG A 287 -4.98 27.94 10.43
CA ARG A 287 -4.81 29.04 11.38
C ARG A 287 -5.52 30.30 10.90
N VAL A 288 -5.90 31.14 11.83
CA VAL A 288 -6.43 32.48 11.55
C VAL A 288 -5.77 33.54 12.42
N GLU A 289 -5.73 34.76 11.92
CA GLU A 289 -5.40 35.96 12.69
C GLU A 289 -6.39 37.07 12.33
N ILE A 290 -6.57 38.05 13.23
CA ILE A 290 -7.24 39.29 12.87
C ILE A 290 -6.23 40.41 12.67
N GLN A 291 -6.51 41.28 11.73
CA GLN A 291 -5.81 42.54 11.52
C GLN A 291 -6.75 43.66 11.91
N VAL A 292 -6.34 44.52 12.86
CA VAL A 292 -7.12 45.68 13.30
C VAL A 292 -6.35 46.93 12.90
N ASN A 293 -6.95 47.78 12.05
CA ASN A 293 -6.32 48.97 11.47
C ASN A 293 -4.96 48.67 10.81
N GLY A 294 -4.87 47.52 10.13
CA GLY A 294 -3.66 47.04 9.46
C GLY A 294 -2.63 46.34 10.37
N VAL A 295 -2.84 46.30 11.68
CA VAL A 295 -1.94 45.61 12.63
C VAL A 295 -2.39 44.17 12.80
N ALA A 296 -1.53 43.22 12.40
CA ALA A 296 -1.76 41.79 12.63
C ALA A 296 -1.62 41.43 14.11
N LEU A 297 -2.62 40.73 14.63
CA LEU A 297 -2.67 40.25 16.01
C LEU A 297 -2.32 38.76 16.10
N GLN A 298 -2.47 38.18 17.29
CA GLN A 298 -2.08 36.79 17.55
C GLN A 298 -2.75 35.82 16.56
N ARG A 299 -1.95 34.92 16.00
CA ARG A 299 -2.45 33.81 15.20
C ARG A 299 -2.93 32.67 16.10
N ILE A 300 -4.12 32.15 15.84
CA ILE A 300 -4.72 31.01 16.55
C ILE A 300 -4.94 29.84 15.60
N ASN A 301 -4.94 28.62 16.14
CA ASN A 301 -5.32 27.43 15.38
C ASN A 301 -6.82 27.37 15.17
N VAL A 302 -7.25 26.88 14.01
CA VAL A 302 -8.64 26.51 13.75
C VAL A 302 -8.79 25.03 14.04
N THR A 303 -9.57 24.68 15.06
CA THR A 303 -9.69 23.30 15.57
C THR A 303 -11.11 22.74 15.43
N THR A 304 -12.00 23.49 14.78
CA THR A 304 -13.43 23.21 14.63
C THR A 304 -13.88 23.64 13.24
N ASP A 305 -15.03 23.14 12.79
CA ASP A 305 -15.62 23.46 11.46
C ASP A 305 -16.05 24.94 11.30
N SER A 306 -15.89 25.74 12.34
CA SER A 306 -16.08 27.19 12.30
C SER A 306 -14.91 27.90 13.00
N ILE A 307 -14.69 29.15 12.61
CA ILE A 307 -13.70 30.04 13.20
C ILE A 307 -14.36 30.77 14.37
N LYS A 308 -13.67 30.80 15.52
CA LYS A 308 -14.04 31.60 16.68
C LYS A 308 -12.81 32.31 17.24
N TYR A 309 -12.72 33.62 17.05
CA TYR A 309 -11.57 34.44 17.45
C TYR A 309 -11.98 35.44 18.52
N TYR A 310 -11.37 35.42 19.70
CA TYR A 310 -11.71 36.36 20.78
C TYR A 310 -11.22 37.77 20.43
N ALA A 311 -12.13 38.74 20.36
CA ALA A 311 -11.85 40.08 19.86
C ALA A 311 -12.37 41.21 20.74
N LYS A 312 -13.02 40.90 21.88
CA LYS A 312 -13.71 41.88 22.75
C LYS A 312 -12.87 43.11 23.13
N SER A 313 -11.64 42.89 23.54
CA SER A 313 -10.71 43.95 23.96
C SER A 313 -9.86 44.50 22.81
N LEU A 314 -9.97 43.90 21.61
CA LEU A 314 -9.15 44.20 20.45
C LEU A 314 -9.86 45.13 19.46
N ILE A 315 -11.19 45.11 19.46
CA ILE A 315 -12.05 45.95 18.64
C ILE A 315 -12.75 46.95 19.56
N THR A 316 -12.46 48.23 19.41
CA THR A 316 -12.86 49.25 20.40
C THR A 316 -13.72 50.36 19.82
N LYS A 317 -13.72 50.52 18.49
CA LYS A 317 -14.49 51.54 17.77
C LYS A 317 -15.21 50.92 16.59
N THR A 318 -16.36 51.47 16.25
CA THR A 318 -17.07 51.13 15.01
C THR A 318 -16.30 51.53 13.75
N THR A 319 -15.30 52.43 13.89
CA THR A 319 -14.44 52.87 12.80
C THR A 319 -13.18 52.01 12.62
N ASP A 320 -12.97 50.99 13.45
CA ASP A 320 -11.79 50.11 13.29
C ASP A 320 -11.91 49.30 11.97
N ASP A 321 -10.87 49.27 11.14
CA ASP A 321 -10.81 48.37 9.97
C ASP A 321 -10.36 46.98 10.44
N VAL A 322 -11.28 46.02 10.48
CA VAL A 322 -11.00 44.67 10.98
C VAL A 322 -11.07 43.66 9.85
N LYS A 323 -10.01 42.88 9.67
CA LYS A 323 -9.94 41.78 8.70
C LYS A 323 -9.59 40.48 9.40
N LEU A 324 -10.25 39.39 9.02
CA LEU A 324 -9.92 38.03 9.41
C LEU A 324 -9.17 37.36 8.26
N VAL A 325 -7.96 36.88 8.55
CA VAL A 325 -7.06 36.26 7.57
C VAL A 325 -6.89 34.79 7.92
N GLY A 326 -7.10 33.91 6.94
CA GLY A 326 -6.92 32.47 7.05
C GLY A 326 -5.61 32.01 6.40
N PHE A 327 -4.94 31.05 7.05
CA PHE A 327 -3.65 30.52 6.65
C PHE A 327 -3.68 29.00 6.52
N ASN A 328 -2.94 28.48 5.55
CA ASN A 328 -2.68 27.05 5.44
C ASN A 328 -1.61 26.58 6.47
N THR A 329 -1.33 25.28 6.50
CA THR A 329 -0.31 24.69 7.39
C THR A 329 1.11 25.20 7.14
N ALA A 330 1.42 25.68 5.93
CA ALA A 330 2.68 26.32 5.59
C ALA A 330 2.78 27.79 6.05
N GLY A 331 1.70 28.34 6.64
CA GLY A 331 1.67 29.71 7.14
C GLY A 331 1.45 30.78 6.06
N ILE A 332 1.03 30.38 4.86
CA ILE A 332 0.70 31.30 3.75
C ILE A 332 -0.74 31.76 3.89
N ALA A 333 -0.97 33.08 3.74
CA ALA A 333 -2.31 33.66 3.73
C ALA A 333 -3.05 33.20 2.46
N ILE A 334 -4.20 32.56 2.64
CA ILE A 334 -5.00 31.94 1.57
C ILE A 334 -6.41 32.53 1.46
N SER A 335 -6.87 33.27 2.48
CA SER A 335 -8.16 33.94 2.48
C SER A 335 -8.15 35.17 3.38
N THR A 336 -8.90 36.22 3.03
CA THR A 336 -9.09 37.41 3.87
C THR A 336 -10.51 37.93 3.72
N LYS A 337 -11.16 38.27 4.84
CA LYS A 337 -12.49 38.88 4.88
C LYS A 337 -12.53 40.04 5.86
N THR A 338 -13.16 41.14 5.46
CA THR A 338 -13.46 42.26 6.35
C THR A 338 -14.60 41.87 7.29
N ILE A 339 -14.46 42.22 8.57
CA ILE A 339 -15.46 42.04 9.61
C ILE A 339 -16.24 43.35 9.77
N PRO A 340 -17.54 43.40 9.45
CA PRO A 340 -18.34 44.59 9.73
C PRO A 340 -18.46 44.82 11.24
N ILE A 341 -18.20 46.03 11.72
CA ILE A 341 -18.39 46.38 13.14
C ILE A 341 -19.65 47.22 13.25
N ILE A 342 -20.55 46.79 14.13
CA ILE A 342 -21.79 47.50 14.43
C ILE A 342 -21.83 47.85 15.92
N SER A 343 -22.35 49.02 16.26
CA SER A 343 -22.57 49.41 17.67
C SER A 343 -23.92 48.90 18.13
N THR A 344 -23.98 48.18 19.26
CA THR A 344 -25.23 47.97 20.00
C THR A 344 -25.52 49.09 21.02
N GLY A 345 -24.71 50.15 20.99
CA GLY A 345 -24.96 51.43 21.64
C GLY A 345 -25.65 52.41 20.68
N GLY A 346 -26.47 53.30 21.25
CA GLY A 346 -27.14 54.36 20.54
C GLY A 346 -26.71 55.72 21.07
N ASP A 347 -26.51 56.68 20.16
CA ASP A 347 -26.24 58.07 20.52
C ASP A 347 -27.52 58.89 20.35
N ILE A 348 -27.63 59.98 21.10
CA ILE A 348 -28.74 60.92 21.02
C ILE A 348 -28.22 62.34 21.18
N THR A 349 -28.65 63.21 20.27
CA THR A 349 -28.45 64.65 20.34
C THR A 349 -29.79 65.31 20.61
N VAL A 350 -29.80 66.37 21.41
CA VAL A 350 -31.03 67.07 21.76
C VAL A 350 -30.84 68.56 21.54
N ASN A 351 -31.81 69.17 20.87
CA ASN A 351 -31.82 70.62 20.67
C ASN A 351 -32.21 71.31 22.00
N PRO A 352 -31.73 72.55 22.25
CA PRO A 352 -32.24 73.34 23.36
C PRO A 352 -33.78 73.48 23.28
N PHE A 353 -34.43 73.47 24.43
CA PHE A 353 -35.88 73.60 24.57
C PHE A 353 -36.24 75.02 25.04
N THR A 354 -37.17 75.71 24.38
CA THR A 354 -37.62 77.04 24.79
C THR A 354 -38.93 76.95 25.57
N ILE A 355 -39.05 77.68 26.68
CA ILE A 355 -40.27 77.65 27.50
C ILE A 355 -41.48 78.09 26.66
N GLY A 356 -42.51 77.23 26.63
CA GLY A 356 -43.71 77.41 25.81
C GLY A 356 -43.77 76.49 24.58
N ASP A 357 -42.64 75.90 24.18
CA ASP A 357 -42.58 74.92 23.09
C ASP A 357 -43.37 73.65 23.40
N GLY A 358 -43.88 73.02 22.34
CA GLY A 358 -44.59 71.75 22.43
C GLY A 358 -43.69 70.57 22.80
N TYR A 359 -42.53 70.46 22.15
CA TYR A 359 -41.75 69.23 22.07
C TYR A 359 -40.25 69.50 22.23
N ILE A 360 -39.57 68.62 22.97
CA ILE A 360 -38.13 68.42 22.84
C ILE A 360 -37.88 67.64 21.54
N LYS A 361 -36.92 68.10 20.74
CA LYS A 361 -36.56 67.48 19.45
C LYS A 361 -35.07 67.18 19.39
N GLY A 362 -34.70 66.19 18.61
CA GLY A 362 -33.31 65.82 18.38
C GLY A 362 -33.17 64.64 17.45
N GLN A 363 -31.94 64.15 17.30
CA GLN A 363 -31.61 63.01 16.44
C GLN A 363 -30.96 61.91 17.23
N TYR A 364 -31.07 60.67 16.75
CA TYR A 364 -30.39 59.54 17.35
C TYR A 364 -29.82 58.60 16.29
N THR A 365 -28.84 57.79 16.70
CA THR A 365 -28.21 56.75 15.87
C THR A 365 -28.10 55.45 16.65
N GLY A 366 -27.83 54.35 15.95
CA GLY A 366 -27.67 53.04 16.57
C GLY A 366 -29.00 52.48 17.09
N ASP A 367 -28.94 51.66 18.14
CA ASP A 367 -30.06 50.83 18.59
C ASP A 367 -31.12 51.59 19.43
N VAL A 368 -31.14 52.92 19.42
CA VAL A 368 -32.18 53.69 20.14
C VAL A 368 -33.55 53.36 19.53
N ALA A 369 -34.42 52.80 20.36
CA ALA A 369 -35.81 52.53 19.99
C ALA A 369 -36.78 53.32 20.85
N LYS A 370 -36.35 53.79 22.03
CA LYS A 370 -37.20 54.49 23.00
C LYS A 370 -36.46 55.65 23.65
N VAL A 371 -37.20 56.67 24.09
CA VAL A 371 -36.66 57.80 24.87
C VAL A 371 -37.58 58.15 26.05
N SER A 372 -37.03 58.75 27.10
CA SER A 372 -37.76 59.32 28.24
C SER A 372 -37.03 60.56 28.73
N ILE A 373 -37.73 61.49 29.36
CA ILE A 373 -37.11 62.62 30.06
C ILE A 373 -37.27 62.47 31.58
N SER A 374 -36.36 63.07 32.34
CA SER A 374 -36.52 63.33 33.76
C SER A 374 -36.50 64.82 34.01
N VAL A 375 -37.51 65.35 34.71
CA VAL A 375 -37.58 66.77 35.09
C VAL A 375 -37.42 66.87 36.60
N ASN A 376 -36.42 67.60 37.08
CA ASN A 376 -36.09 67.75 38.50
C ASN A 376 -35.95 66.38 39.22
N GLY A 377 -35.35 65.41 38.54
CA GLY A 377 -35.14 64.05 39.05
C GLY A 377 -36.34 63.10 38.88
N VAL A 378 -37.52 63.58 38.46
CA VAL A 378 -38.71 62.75 38.26
C VAL A 378 -38.79 62.26 36.82
N LYS A 379 -38.60 60.94 36.64
CA LYS A 379 -38.72 60.27 35.34
C LYS A 379 -40.15 60.33 34.81
N GLN A 380 -40.29 60.72 33.55
CA GLN A 380 -41.54 60.80 32.81
C GLN A 380 -41.76 59.55 31.94
N THR A 381 -42.84 59.52 31.16
CA THR A 381 -43.17 58.39 30.29
C THR A 381 -42.04 58.02 29.33
N THR A 382 -41.85 56.73 29.10
CA THR A 382 -40.95 56.25 28.03
C THR A 382 -41.77 56.07 26.76
N ILE A 383 -41.35 56.66 25.65
CA ILE A 383 -42.00 56.55 24.34
C ILE A 383 -41.11 55.82 23.35
N THR A 384 -41.70 55.11 22.39
CA THR A 384 -40.98 54.59 21.21
C THR A 384 -40.76 55.73 20.22
N VAL A 385 -39.60 55.76 19.55
CA VAL A 385 -39.24 56.81 18.60
C VAL A 385 -38.89 56.21 17.22
N PRO A 386 -39.30 56.86 16.12
CA PRO A 386 -38.88 56.48 14.77
C PRO A 386 -37.51 57.10 14.41
N ALA A 387 -36.69 56.41 13.63
CA ALA A 387 -35.38 56.93 13.22
C ALA A 387 -35.52 57.88 12.01
N PRO A 388 -34.62 58.88 11.85
CA PRO A 388 -33.50 59.25 12.71
C PRO A 388 -33.81 60.34 13.75
N ASP A 389 -34.98 60.99 13.66
CA ASP A 389 -35.37 62.13 14.49
C ASP A 389 -36.43 61.73 15.53
N PHE A 390 -36.33 62.27 16.75
CA PHE A 390 -37.35 62.08 17.77
C PHE A 390 -38.03 63.39 18.17
N GLN A 391 -39.27 63.26 18.68
CA GLN A 391 -39.97 64.34 19.37
C GLN A 391 -40.58 63.80 20.66
N TYR A 392 -40.44 64.56 21.75
CA TYR A 392 -41.00 64.24 23.06
C TYR A 392 -41.83 65.42 23.57
N TYR A 393 -43.13 65.26 23.76
CA TYR A 393 -44.01 66.33 24.21
C TYR A 393 -43.67 66.74 25.65
N ALA A 394 -43.29 68.00 25.86
CA ALA A 394 -42.74 68.49 27.13
C ALA A 394 -43.40 69.79 27.64
N LYS A 395 -44.32 70.39 26.88
CA LYS A 395 -44.93 71.71 27.18
C LYS A 395 -45.51 71.83 28.60
N SER A 396 -46.19 70.81 29.08
CA SER A 396 -46.80 70.80 30.41
C SER A 396 -45.84 70.37 31.53
N LEU A 397 -44.66 69.86 31.16
CA LEU A 397 -43.70 69.21 32.04
C LEU A 397 -42.55 70.13 32.43
N ILE A 398 -42.12 71.02 31.53
CA ILE A 398 -41.01 71.97 31.74
C ILE A 398 -41.60 73.39 31.82
N LYS A 399 -41.45 74.07 32.95
CA LYS A 399 -42.13 75.35 33.24
C LYS A 399 -41.18 76.49 33.58
N SER A 400 -39.95 76.19 33.97
CA SER A 400 -38.96 77.17 34.39
C SER A 400 -37.61 76.90 33.77
N GLN A 401 -36.84 77.96 33.55
CA GLN A 401 -35.45 77.85 33.11
C GLN A 401 -34.56 77.21 34.19
N SER A 402 -35.02 77.20 35.45
CA SER A 402 -34.37 76.52 36.56
C SER A 402 -34.64 75.02 36.62
N ASP A 403 -35.50 74.47 35.76
CA ASP A 403 -35.77 73.02 35.74
C ASP A 403 -34.53 72.26 35.26
N VAL A 404 -34.17 71.18 35.95
CA VAL A 404 -33.09 70.28 35.52
C VAL A 404 -33.70 69.16 34.68
N VAL A 405 -33.42 69.16 33.38
CA VAL A 405 -34.00 68.20 32.44
C VAL A 405 -32.92 67.32 31.82
N THR A 406 -33.07 66.01 31.97
CA THR A 406 -32.26 65.02 31.26
C THR A 406 -33.12 64.17 30.34
N LEU A 407 -32.55 63.77 29.21
CA LEU A 407 -33.17 62.89 28.23
C LEU A 407 -32.36 61.60 28.13
N SER A 408 -33.02 60.45 28.33
CA SER A 408 -32.42 59.12 28.26
C SER A 408 -32.93 58.37 27.04
N ALA A 409 -32.01 57.83 26.26
CA ALA A 409 -32.24 56.92 25.14
C ALA A 409 -32.12 55.46 25.59
N TYR A 410 -32.96 54.59 25.08
CA TYR A 410 -33.01 53.16 25.40
C TYR A 410 -33.07 52.30 24.15
N ASN A 411 -32.56 51.08 24.25
CA ASN A 411 -32.79 50.05 23.23
C ASN A 411 -34.24 49.51 23.28
N ALA A 412 -34.59 48.63 22.34
CA ALA A 412 -35.91 48.00 22.30
C ALA A 412 -36.27 47.26 23.61
N ALA A 413 -35.28 46.66 24.27
CA ALA A 413 -35.42 45.96 25.55
C ALA A 413 -35.56 46.91 26.77
N GLY A 414 -35.38 48.22 26.60
CA GLY A 414 -35.49 49.21 27.69
C GLY A 414 -34.21 49.45 28.48
N THR A 415 -33.07 48.92 28.05
CA THR A 415 -31.76 49.23 28.63
C THR A 415 -31.33 50.63 28.23
N THR A 416 -30.88 51.44 29.20
CA THR A 416 -30.36 52.79 28.93
C THR A 416 -29.10 52.72 28.08
N LEU A 417 -29.10 53.39 26.93
CA LEU A 417 -27.97 53.49 26.02
C LEU A 417 -27.16 54.78 26.25
N LYS A 418 -27.85 55.92 26.43
CA LYS A 418 -27.24 57.22 26.69
C LYS A 418 -28.20 58.15 27.43
N THR A 419 -27.66 59.06 28.24
CA THR A 419 -28.42 60.15 28.86
C THR A 419 -27.70 61.46 28.58
N VAL A 420 -28.47 62.48 28.18
CA VAL A 420 -27.97 63.84 27.88
C VAL A 420 -28.78 64.88 28.64
N THR A 421 -28.17 66.04 28.93
CA THR A 421 -28.88 67.18 29.51
C THR A 421 -29.56 68.00 28.41
N VAL A 422 -30.80 68.42 28.65
CA VAL A 422 -31.53 69.33 27.76
C VAL A 422 -31.30 70.75 28.25
N ILE A 423 -30.75 71.62 27.39
CA ILE A 423 -30.57 73.05 27.70
C ILE A 423 -31.94 73.75 27.61
N ILE A 424 -32.30 74.54 28.62
CA ILE A 424 -33.58 75.29 28.66
C ILE A 424 -33.34 76.77 28.41
N ASN A 425 -34.02 77.31 27.41
CA ASN A 425 -34.03 78.71 27.04
C ASN A 425 -35.37 79.36 27.43
N LYS A 426 -35.34 80.68 27.63
CA LYS A 426 -36.51 81.48 27.98
C LYS A 426 -37.40 81.75 26.78
#